data_AF-A0A3B9YW44-F1
#
_entry.id   AF-A0A3B9YW44-F1
#
_cell.length_a   1.000
_cell.length_b   1.000
_cell.length_c   1.000
_cell.angle_alpha   90.00
_cell.angle_beta   90.00
_cell.angle_gamma   90.00
#
_symmetry.space_group_name_H-M   'P 1'
#
loop_
_entity.id
_entity.type
_entity.pdbx_description
1 polymer ?
#
loop_
_entity_poly.entity_id
_entity_poly.type
_entity_poly.pdbx_seq_one_letter_code
_entity_poly.pdbx_strand_id
1 'polypeptide(L)'
;VVETGLPFVYLNQVGGQDELVFDGGSFVLNVNRSLPVQMPAWESATVLTRWRKEGGVWVCEPGPKAAIPDGLESLYQAMVLGLRDYVTKNRFPGVVLGLSGGIDSALSAAVAVDALGAARVRCVMMPSRFTAQESLDDAAECARLLGTPYDTIPIEPAVAAYTELLSPQFAGRAPDTT
;
A
#
# COMPACT_ATOMS: atom_id res chain seq x y z
N VAL A 1 -10.08 -28.05 -16.06
CA VAL A 1 -8.95 -28.81 -16.65
C VAL A 1 -9.01 -30.29 -16.30
N VAL A 2 -8.87 -30.68 -15.02
CA VAL A 2 -8.83 -32.11 -14.63
C VAL A 2 -10.16 -32.83 -14.88
N GLU A 3 -11.27 -32.22 -14.45
CA GLU A 3 -12.60 -32.85 -14.59
C GLU A 3 -13.15 -32.77 -16.01
N THR A 4 -12.86 -31.67 -16.70
CA THR A 4 -13.49 -31.36 -18.00
C THR A 4 -12.64 -31.76 -19.21
N GLY A 5 -11.34 -31.99 -19.04
CA GLY A 5 -10.43 -32.20 -20.17
C GLY A 5 -10.29 -30.99 -21.11
N LEU A 6 -10.75 -29.80 -20.69
CA LEU A 6 -10.71 -28.56 -21.47
C LEU A 6 -9.61 -27.61 -20.97
N PRO A 7 -9.00 -26.81 -21.86
CA PRO A 7 -8.14 -25.71 -21.44
C PRO A 7 -8.95 -24.68 -20.63
N PHE A 8 -8.26 -23.92 -19.79
CA PHE A 8 -8.87 -22.97 -18.87
C PHE A 8 -8.15 -21.64 -18.94
N VAL A 9 -8.91 -20.56 -19.10
CA VAL A 9 -8.43 -19.19 -19.02
C VAL A 9 -9.03 -18.58 -17.76
N TYR A 10 -8.18 -18.17 -16.83
CA TYR A 10 -8.56 -17.43 -15.65
C TYR A 10 -8.22 -15.96 -15.87
N LEU A 11 -9.24 -15.11 -15.84
CA LEU A 11 -9.10 -13.67 -15.93
C LEU A 11 -9.57 -13.06 -14.62
N ASN A 12 -8.72 -12.25 -14.01
CA ASN A 12 -8.97 -11.59 -12.73
C ASN A 12 -8.73 -10.09 -12.84
N GLN A 13 -9.48 -9.34 -12.06
CA GLN A 13 -9.34 -7.88 -11.96
C GLN A 13 -8.03 -7.52 -11.26
N VAL A 14 -7.51 -6.33 -11.55
CA VAL A 14 -6.41 -5.71 -10.79
C VAL A 14 -6.79 -4.29 -10.37
N GLY A 15 -6.42 -3.90 -9.16
CA GLY A 15 -6.63 -2.55 -8.62
C GLY A 15 -7.29 -2.53 -7.23
N GLY A 16 -7.17 -1.40 -6.55
CA GLY A 16 -7.81 -1.14 -5.25
C GLY A 16 -9.23 -0.60 -5.40
N GLN A 17 -10.16 -1.09 -4.59
CA GLN A 17 -11.52 -0.56 -4.45
C GLN A 17 -11.89 -0.56 -2.97
N ASP A 18 -11.91 0.65 -2.39
CA ASP A 18 -12.12 0.86 -0.96
C ASP A 18 -11.17 -0.03 -0.14
N GLU A 19 -11.68 -0.96 0.67
CA GLU A 19 -10.86 -1.86 1.50
C GLU A 19 -10.28 -3.08 0.76
N LEU A 20 -10.77 -3.37 -0.45
CA LEU A 20 -10.35 -4.53 -1.23
C LEU A 20 -9.26 -4.16 -2.24
N VAL A 21 -8.30 -5.05 -2.45
CA VAL A 21 -7.31 -4.93 -3.52
C VAL A 21 -7.33 -6.23 -4.33
N PHE A 22 -7.60 -6.08 -5.63
CA PHE A 22 -7.56 -7.19 -6.58
C PHE A 22 -6.15 -7.30 -7.15
N ASP A 23 -5.59 -8.50 -7.09
CA ASP A 23 -4.19 -8.82 -7.38
C ASP A 23 -3.92 -9.09 -8.86
N GLY A 24 -4.94 -9.34 -9.67
CA GLY A 24 -4.75 -9.74 -11.06
C GLY A 24 -4.20 -11.17 -11.13
N GLY A 25 -2.98 -11.34 -11.66
CA GLY A 25 -2.36 -12.67 -11.73
C GLY A 25 -3.09 -13.63 -12.68
N SER A 26 -3.74 -13.10 -13.72
CA SER A 26 -4.49 -13.89 -14.70
C SER A 26 -3.60 -14.93 -15.39
N PHE A 27 -4.15 -16.09 -15.74
CA PHE A 27 -3.34 -17.17 -16.32
C PHE A 27 -4.13 -18.11 -17.24
N VAL A 28 -3.39 -18.92 -18.00
CA VAL A 28 -3.96 -19.96 -18.88
C VAL A 28 -3.41 -21.33 -18.47
N LEU A 29 -4.28 -22.32 -18.36
CA LEU A 29 -3.90 -23.74 -18.25
C LEU A 29 -4.32 -24.50 -19.51
N ASN A 30 -3.38 -25.23 -20.10
CA ASN A 30 -3.68 -26.20 -21.14
C ASN A 30 -4.28 -27.48 -20.53
N VAL A 31 -4.85 -28.34 -21.38
CA VAL A 31 -5.42 -29.64 -20.97
C VAL A 31 -4.40 -30.52 -20.24
N ASN A 32 -3.14 -30.48 -20.68
CA ASN A 32 -2.03 -31.20 -20.04
C ASN A 32 -1.58 -30.57 -18.70
N ARG A 33 -2.26 -29.53 -18.21
CA ARG A 33 -1.97 -28.75 -17.00
C ARG A 33 -0.69 -27.92 -17.08
N SER A 34 -0.11 -27.76 -18.27
CA SER A 34 0.92 -26.74 -18.44
C SER A 34 0.32 -25.35 -18.30
N LEU A 35 1.11 -24.44 -17.74
CA LEU A 35 0.84 -23.00 -17.60
C LEU A 35 1.56 -22.25 -18.73
N PRO A 36 1.00 -22.17 -19.95
CA PRO A 36 1.64 -21.49 -21.08
C PRO A 36 1.77 -19.98 -20.87
N VAL A 37 0.86 -19.35 -20.12
CA VAL A 37 0.83 -17.91 -19.89
C VAL A 37 0.49 -17.62 -18.42
N GLN A 38 1.24 -16.70 -17.82
CA GLN A 38 0.99 -16.15 -16.49
C GLN A 38 1.22 -14.64 -16.54
N MET A 39 0.15 -13.89 -16.34
CA MET A 39 0.18 -12.43 -16.27
C MET A 39 0.70 -11.98 -14.90
N PRO A 40 1.30 -10.79 -14.83
CA PRO A 40 1.81 -10.25 -13.57
C PRO A 40 0.68 -9.99 -12.56
N ALA A 41 1.04 -10.02 -11.27
CA ALA A 41 0.19 -9.57 -10.20
C ALA A 41 0.47 -8.09 -9.87
N TRP A 42 -0.51 -7.41 -9.27
CA TRP A 42 -0.42 -6.02 -8.79
C TRP A 42 -0.20 -4.94 -9.86
N GLU A 43 -0.18 -5.30 -11.14
CA GLU A 43 -0.07 -4.36 -12.25
C GLU A 43 -1.08 -4.67 -13.38
N SER A 44 -1.51 -3.62 -14.07
CA SER A 44 -2.38 -3.75 -15.24
C SER A 44 -1.57 -4.16 -16.45
N ALA A 45 -2.03 -5.22 -17.14
CA ALA A 45 -1.37 -5.75 -18.32
C ALA A 45 -2.38 -6.21 -19.36
N THR A 46 -1.99 -6.08 -20.63
CA THR A 46 -2.70 -6.70 -21.76
C THR A 46 -1.77 -7.72 -22.41
N VAL A 47 -2.19 -8.99 -22.47
CA VAL A 47 -1.40 -10.06 -23.07
C VAL A 47 -2.19 -10.73 -24.19
N LEU A 48 -1.59 -10.80 -25.38
CA LEU A 48 -2.14 -11.56 -26.50
C LEU A 48 -1.80 -13.04 -26.33
N THR A 49 -2.82 -13.89 -26.26
CA THR A 49 -2.66 -15.35 -26.25
C THR A 49 -2.89 -15.92 -27.65
N ARG A 50 -2.05 -16.86 -28.07
CA ARG A 50 -2.16 -17.53 -29.38
C ARG A 50 -2.60 -18.96 -29.18
N TRP A 51 -3.54 -19.39 -30.01
CA TRP A 51 -4.20 -20.68 -29.87
C TRP A 51 -4.19 -21.44 -31.19
N ARG A 52 -3.96 -22.74 -31.09
CA ARG A 52 -4.03 -23.69 -32.20
C ARG A 52 -4.85 -24.90 -31.80
N LYS A 53 -5.50 -25.51 -32.79
CA LYS A 53 -6.33 -26.69 -32.58
C LYS A 53 -5.56 -27.93 -33.02
N GLU A 54 -5.25 -28.81 -32.08
CA GLU A 54 -4.49 -30.04 -32.30
C GLU A 54 -5.33 -31.23 -31.82
N GLY A 55 -5.57 -32.23 -32.67
CA GLY A 55 -6.36 -33.42 -32.29
C GLY A 55 -7.78 -33.11 -31.81
N GLY A 56 -8.38 -32.01 -32.28
CA GLY A 56 -9.71 -31.57 -31.84
C GLY A 56 -9.73 -30.70 -30.57
N VAL A 57 -8.59 -30.52 -29.90
CA VAL A 57 -8.45 -29.77 -28.65
C VAL A 57 -7.71 -28.45 -28.92
N TRP A 58 -8.14 -27.38 -28.24
CA TRP A 58 -7.42 -26.10 -28.27
C TRP A 58 -6.22 -26.13 -27.33
N VAL A 59 -5.07 -25.71 -27.85
CA VAL A 59 -3.80 -25.60 -27.12
C VAL A 59 -3.32 -24.15 -27.23
N CYS A 60 -3.11 -23.51 -26.09
CA CYS A 60 -2.48 -22.21 -26.01
C CYS A 60 -0.97 -22.37 -26.16
N GLU A 61 -0.38 -21.57 -27.05
CA GLU A 61 1.06 -21.48 -27.22
C GLU A 61 1.72 -20.86 -25.99
N PRO A 62 2.99 -21.19 -25.68
CA PRO A 62 3.76 -20.50 -24.66
C PRO A 62 3.80 -18.98 -24.92
N GLY A 63 3.55 -18.21 -23.88
CA GLY A 63 3.66 -16.75 -23.88
C GLY A 63 4.38 -16.25 -22.63
N PRO A 64 4.22 -14.95 -22.28
CA PRO A 64 4.82 -14.38 -21.08
C PRO A 64 4.42 -15.13 -19.82
N LYS A 65 5.39 -15.31 -18.92
CA LYS A 65 5.18 -15.88 -17.58
C LYS A 65 5.87 -14.98 -16.58
N ALA A 66 5.09 -14.13 -15.92
CA ALA A 66 5.58 -13.30 -14.84
C ALA A 66 5.82 -14.15 -13.58
N ALA A 67 6.84 -13.81 -12.80
CA ALA A 67 6.94 -14.29 -11.43
C ALA A 67 5.83 -13.64 -10.60
N ILE A 68 5.19 -14.42 -9.73
CA ILE A 68 4.18 -13.90 -8.81
C ILE A 68 4.86 -13.62 -7.48
N PRO A 69 4.86 -12.36 -7.01
CA PRO A 69 5.36 -12.03 -5.69
C PRO A 69 4.63 -12.82 -4.60
N ASP A 70 5.34 -13.21 -3.55
CA ASP A 70 4.77 -13.88 -2.39
C ASP A 70 5.16 -13.16 -1.07
N GLY A 71 4.63 -13.66 0.04
CA GLY A 71 4.97 -13.17 1.38
C GLY A 71 4.84 -11.64 1.54
N LEU A 72 5.89 -11.03 2.08
CA LEU A 72 5.92 -9.60 2.38
C LEU A 72 5.92 -8.72 1.14
N GLU A 73 6.49 -9.17 0.03
CA GLU A 73 6.49 -8.41 -1.22
C GLU A 73 5.05 -8.25 -1.73
N SER A 74 4.29 -9.35 -1.74
CA SER A 74 2.88 -9.32 -2.15
C SER A 74 2.02 -8.43 -1.24
N LEU A 75 2.25 -8.46 0.07
CA LEU A 75 1.54 -7.61 1.02
C LEU A 75 1.88 -6.12 0.80
N TYR A 76 3.15 -5.80 0.55
CA TYR A 76 3.58 -4.44 0.27
C TYR A 76 2.98 -3.89 -1.03
N GLN A 77 2.99 -4.69 -2.10
CA GLN A 77 2.37 -4.32 -3.38
C GLN A 77 0.86 -4.08 -3.24
N ALA A 78 0.16 -4.87 -2.42
CA ALA A 78 -1.25 -4.65 -2.13
C ALA A 78 -1.49 -3.30 -1.44
N MET A 79 -0.69 -2.94 -0.44
CA MET A 79 -0.79 -1.65 0.24
C MET A 79 -0.51 -0.48 -0.72
N VAL A 80 0.53 -0.59 -1.55
CA VAL A 80 0.91 0.44 -2.54
C VAL A 80 -0.20 0.63 -3.58
N LEU A 81 -0.70 -0.45 -4.19
CA LEU A 81 -1.76 -0.39 -5.20
C LEU A 81 -3.07 0.13 -4.60
N GLY A 82 -3.45 -0.35 -3.42
CA GLY A 82 -4.64 0.09 -2.69
C GLY A 82 -4.62 1.59 -2.43
N LEU A 83 -3.55 2.11 -1.84
CA LEU A 83 -3.40 3.54 -1.56
C LEU A 83 -3.37 4.38 -2.85
N ARG A 84 -2.59 3.95 -3.86
CA ARG A 84 -2.49 4.64 -5.15
C ARG A 84 -3.86 4.80 -5.79
N ASP A 85 -4.63 3.72 -5.86
CA ASP A 85 -5.95 3.72 -6.46
C ASP A 85 -6.95 4.52 -5.65
N TYR A 86 -6.94 4.40 -4.31
CA TYR A 86 -7.85 5.18 -3.48
C TYR A 86 -7.65 6.69 -3.68
N VAL A 87 -6.40 7.16 -3.65
CA VAL A 87 -6.08 8.59 -3.83
C VAL A 87 -6.38 9.04 -5.25
N THR A 88 -5.98 8.26 -6.26
CA THR A 88 -6.10 8.65 -7.66
C THR A 88 -7.55 8.61 -8.16
N LYS A 89 -8.31 7.56 -7.82
CA LYS A 89 -9.71 7.42 -8.24
C LYS A 89 -10.60 8.48 -7.60
N ASN A 90 -10.31 8.87 -6.36
CA ASN A 90 -11.00 9.97 -5.67
C ASN A 90 -10.42 11.36 -6.00
N ARG A 91 -9.40 11.44 -6.87
CA ARG A 91 -8.79 12.71 -7.34
C ARG A 91 -8.18 13.58 -6.24
N PHE A 92 -7.68 12.96 -5.18
CA PHE A 92 -6.94 13.69 -4.16
C PHE A 92 -5.56 14.12 -4.69
N PRO A 93 -5.11 15.35 -4.41
CA PRO A 93 -3.83 15.85 -4.91
C PRO A 93 -2.63 15.15 -4.26
N GLY A 94 -2.81 14.54 -3.08
CA GLY A 94 -1.77 13.86 -2.31
C GLY A 94 -2.29 13.44 -0.94
N VAL A 95 -1.37 13.14 -0.02
CA VAL A 95 -1.68 12.75 1.37
C VAL A 95 -0.86 13.56 2.36
N VAL A 96 -1.40 13.71 3.57
CA VAL A 96 -0.71 14.24 4.74
C VAL A 96 -0.67 13.13 5.78
N LEU A 97 0.50 12.88 6.38
CA LEU A 97 0.65 11.89 7.44
C LEU A 97 1.41 12.45 8.65
N GLY A 98 1.01 11.99 9.83
CA GLY A 98 1.79 12.20 11.05
C GLY A 98 2.99 11.26 11.06
N LEU A 99 4.20 11.79 11.26
CA LEU A 99 5.43 11.00 11.32
C LEU A 99 6.00 11.09 12.74
N SER A 100 5.84 10.02 13.52
CA SER A 100 6.13 10.01 14.96
C SER A 100 7.57 9.61 15.32
N GLY A 101 8.33 9.11 14.33
CA GLY A 101 9.60 8.42 14.55
C GLY A 101 9.44 6.91 14.77
N GLY A 102 8.21 6.42 14.92
CA GLY A 102 7.92 5.00 15.05
C GLY A 102 7.78 4.27 13.71
N ILE A 103 7.99 2.95 13.74
CA ILE A 103 7.99 2.06 12.58
C ILE A 103 6.69 2.11 11.76
N ASP A 104 5.53 2.22 12.41
CA ASP A 104 4.23 2.22 11.72
C ASP A 104 4.08 3.43 10.80
N SER A 105 4.44 4.61 11.30
CA SER A 105 4.39 5.86 10.52
C SER A 105 5.46 5.89 9.43
N ALA A 106 6.63 5.30 9.69
CA ALA A 106 7.70 5.18 8.69
C ALA A 106 7.30 4.25 7.53
N LEU A 107 6.70 3.09 7.82
CA LEU A 107 6.17 2.18 6.81
C LEU A 107 5.04 2.84 6.00
N SER A 108 4.13 3.54 6.69
CA SER A 108 3.04 4.29 6.03
C SER A 108 3.58 5.37 5.09
N ALA A 109 4.63 6.09 5.49
CA ALA A 109 5.31 7.07 4.64
C ALA A 109 5.95 6.43 3.41
N ALA A 110 6.66 5.31 3.60
CA ALA A 110 7.30 4.57 2.50
C ALA A 110 6.25 4.09 1.47
N VAL A 111 5.17 3.46 1.93
CA VAL A 111 4.05 3.04 1.07
C VAL A 111 3.45 4.24 0.33
N ALA A 112 3.24 5.37 1.01
CA ALA A 112 2.70 6.57 0.39
C ALA A 112 3.59 7.14 -0.72
N VAL A 113 4.91 7.11 -0.50
CA VAL A 113 5.89 7.59 -1.48
C VAL A 113 5.94 6.67 -2.70
N ASP A 114 5.95 5.35 -2.51
CA ASP A 114 5.92 4.40 -3.64
C ASP A 114 4.58 4.43 -4.39
N ALA A 115 3.48 4.70 -3.69
CA ALA A 115 2.16 4.80 -4.29
C ALA A 115 1.99 6.09 -5.12
N LEU A 116 2.47 7.23 -4.61
CA LEU A 116 2.07 8.56 -5.11
C LEU A 116 3.23 9.44 -5.61
N GLY A 117 4.47 9.09 -5.24
CA GLY A 117 5.65 9.92 -5.38
C GLY A 117 5.81 10.93 -4.24
N ALA A 118 7.05 11.18 -3.81
CA ALA A 118 7.38 11.99 -2.65
C ALA A 118 6.79 13.42 -2.68
N ALA A 119 6.68 14.03 -3.86
CA ALA A 119 6.11 15.37 -4.03
C ALA A 119 4.63 15.46 -3.61
N ARG A 120 3.91 14.33 -3.55
CA ARG A 120 2.49 14.24 -3.18
C ARG A 120 2.28 13.73 -1.75
N VAL A 121 3.35 13.62 -0.96
CA VAL A 121 3.31 13.11 0.41
C VAL A 121 3.91 14.16 1.34
N ARG A 122 3.12 14.67 2.28
CA ARG A 122 3.60 15.62 3.29
C ARG A 122 3.62 14.97 4.67
N CYS A 123 4.79 14.94 5.29
CA CYS A 123 4.98 14.41 6.64
C CYS A 123 4.92 15.56 7.66
N VAL A 124 4.26 15.33 8.79
CA VAL A 124 4.18 16.30 9.89
C VAL A 124 4.55 15.63 11.20
N MET A 125 5.56 16.18 11.88
CA MET A 125 5.90 15.80 13.25
C MET A 125 5.19 16.75 14.24
N MET A 126 4.54 16.18 15.25
CA MET A 126 3.70 16.90 16.20
C MET A 126 4.18 16.68 17.64
N PRO A 127 5.35 17.22 18.03
CA PRO A 127 5.96 16.90 19.31
C PRO A 127 5.20 17.52 20.49
N SER A 128 5.12 16.74 21.57
CA SER A 128 4.75 17.19 22.90
C SER A 128 6.00 17.34 23.79
N ARG A 129 5.84 17.88 25.00
CA ARG A 129 6.91 17.89 26.02
C ARG A 129 7.52 16.52 26.36
N PHE A 130 6.81 15.43 26.06
CA PHE A 130 7.24 14.05 26.35
C PHE A 130 7.89 13.36 25.14
N THR A 131 7.99 14.04 24.00
CA THR A 131 8.57 13.47 22.80
C THR A 131 10.08 13.35 22.96
N ALA A 132 10.61 12.14 22.80
CA ALA A 132 12.06 11.89 22.89
C ALA A 132 12.79 12.51 21.69
N GLN A 133 14.05 12.91 21.90
CA GLN A 133 14.89 13.45 20.83
C GLN A 133 15.12 12.43 19.70
N GLU A 134 15.28 11.16 20.05
CA GLU A 134 15.41 10.05 19.08
C GLU A 134 14.22 9.98 18.12
N SER A 135 12.99 10.16 18.64
CA SER A 135 11.78 10.17 17.79
C SER A 135 11.75 11.36 16.83
N LEU A 136 12.28 12.52 17.24
CA LEU A 136 12.41 13.69 16.37
C LEU A 136 13.43 13.44 15.26
N ASP A 137 14.58 12.90 15.63
CA ASP A 137 15.68 12.62 14.71
C ASP A 137 15.28 11.55 13.68
N ASP A 138 14.64 10.46 14.13
CA ASP A 138 14.16 9.37 13.28
C ASP A 138 13.08 9.84 12.29
N ALA A 139 12.13 10.67 12.75
CA ALA A 139 11.11 11.23 11.88
C ALA A 139 11.73 12.13 10.79
N ALA A 140 12.66 13.02 11.19
CA ALA A 140 13.34 13.91 10.26
C ALA A 140 14.18 13.13 9.24
N GLU A 141 14.93 12.11 9.69
CA GLU A 141 15.77 11.30 8.82
C GLU A 141 14.94 10.44 7.86
N CYS A 142 13.85 9.84 8.34
CA CYS A 142 12.92 9.09 7.50
C CYS A 142 12.35 9.97 6.38
N ALA A 143 11.84 11.16 6.71
CA ALA A 143 11.32 12.10 5.72
C ALA A 143 12.40 12.56 4.73
N ARG A 144 13.63 12.77 5.19
CA ARG A 144 14.78 13.14 4.34
C ARG A 144 15.14 12.04 3.36
N LEU A 145 15.23 10.79 3.81
CA LEU A 145 15.54 9.63 2.98
C LEU A 145 14.46 9.38 1.93
N LEU A 146 13.19 9.58 2.30
CA LEU A 146 12.05 9.45 1.41
C LEU A 146 11.84 10.67 0.49
N GLY A 147 12.53 11.79 0.73
CA GLY A 147 12.44 13.01 -0.07
C GLY A 147 11.11 13.75 0.07
N THR A 148 10.39 13.58 1.18
CA THR A 148 9.07 14.19 1.41
C THR A 148 9.19 15.55 2.09
N PRO A 149 8.34 16.54 1.73
CA PRO A 149 8.14 17.73 2.56
C PRO A 149 7.83 17.35 4.01
N TYR A 150 8.52 17.99 4.95
CA TYR A 150 8.46 17.70 6.37
C TYR A 150 8.33 18.99 7.18
N ASP A 151 7.31 19.06 8.03
CA ASP A 151 7.12 20.15 8.99
C ASP A 151 7.10 19.62 10.42
N THR A 152 7.51 20.47 11.36
CA THR A 152 7.35 20.22 12.79
C THR A 152 6.39 21.24 13.38
N ILE A 153 5.29 20.78 13.97
CA ILE A 153 4.24 21.62 14.56
C ILE A 153 4.01 21.16 16.01
N PRO A 154 4.65 21.80 17.00
CA PRO A 154 4.49 21.42 18.40
C PRO A 154 3.06 21.55 18.89
N ILE A 155 2.58 20.55 19.63
CA ILE A 155 1.20 20.52 20.16
C ILE A 155 1.06 21.09 21.57
N GLU A 156 2.19 21.41 22.21
CA GLU A 156 2.23 21.88 23.60
C GLU A 156 1.28 23.06 23.88
N PRO A 157 1.15 24.10 23.01
CA PRO A 157 0.20 25.19 23.27
C PRO A 157 -1.26 24.73 23.29
N ALA A 158 -1.63 23.79 22.41
CA ALA A 158 -2.99 23.24 22.37
C ALA A 158 -3.26 22.37 23.61
N VAL A 159 -2.30 21.53 23.99
CA VAL A 159 -2.39 20.69 25.20
C VAL A 159 -2.53 21.55 26.46
N ALA A 160 -1.75 22.64 26.57
CA ALA A 160 -1.84 23.56 27.69
C ALA A 160 -3.23 24.22 27.80
N ALA A 161 -3.80 24.68 26.68
CA ALA A 161 -5.13 25.27 26.66
C ALA A 161 -6.21 24.28 27.12
N TYR A 162 -6.17 23.03 26.64
CA TYR A 162 -7.12 21.99 27.10
C TYR A 162 -6.93 21.64 28.58
N THR A 163 -5.69 21.61 29.06
CA THR A 163 -5.38 21.35 30.47
C THR A 163 -5.99 22.41 31.37
N GLU A 164 -5.93 23.69 30.97
CA GLU A 164 -6.53 24.80 31.71
C GLU A 164 -8.06 24.72 31.71
N LEU A 165 -8.67 24.55 30.53
CA LEU A 165 -10.12 24.51 30.37
C LEU A 165 -10.77 23.37 31.17
N LEU A 166 -10.10 22.23 31.26
CA LEU A 166 -10.59 21.05 31.97
C LEU A 166 -10.18 21.00 33.44
N SER A 167 -9.39 21.96 33.92
CA SER A 167 -8.87 21.96 35.29
C SER A 167 -9.95 21.80 36.39
N PRO A 168 -11.16 22.38 36.28
CA PRO A 168 -12.20 22.17 37.29
C PRO A 168 -12.72 20.71 37.31
N GLN A 169 -12.80 20.05 36.16
CA GLN A 169 -13.28 18.67 36.05
C GLN A 169 -12.26 17.66 36.59
N PHE A 170 -10.97 18.01 36.58
CA PHE A 170 -9.88 17.17 37.09
C PHE A 170 -9.40 17.57 38.49
N ALA A 171 -10.13 18.43 39.21
CA ALA A 171 -9.77 18.86 40.55
C ALA A 171 -9.53 17.66 41.50
N GLY A 172 -8.38 17.65 42.18
CA GLY A 172 -7.98 16.58 43.10
C GLY A 172 -7.42 15.32 42.42
N ARG A 173 -7.21 15.32 41.10
CA ARG A 173 -6.55 14.22 40.37
C ARG A 173 -5.13 14.63 39.98
N ALA A 174 -4.19 13.69 40.05
CA ALA A 174 -2.83 13.89 39.58
C ALA A 174 -2.78 13.79 38.03
N PRO A 175 -1.84 14.47 37.37
CA PRO A 175 -1.57 14.26 35.95
C PRO A 175 -1.19 12.80 35.68
N ASP A 176 -1.79 12.21 34.64
CA ASP A 176 -1.46 10.87 34.14
C ASP A 176 -0.78 11.01 32.78
N THR A 177 0.18 10.13 32.51
CA THR A 177 0.95 10.07 31.25
C THR A 177 0.64 8.81 30.44
N THR A 178 -0.36 8.02 30.86
CA THR A 178 -0.78 6.77 30.22
C THR A 178 -2.15 6.84 29.57
#